data_AF-A0A8H3ID89-F1
#
_entry.id   AF-A0A8H3ID89-F1
#
_cell.length_a   1.000
_cell.length_b   1.000
_cell.length_c   1.000
_cell.angle_alpha   90.00
_cell.angle_beta   90.00
_cell.angle_gamma   90.00
#
_symmetry.space_group_name_H-M   'P 1'
#
loop_
_entity.id
_entity.type
_entity.pdbx_description
1 polymer ?
#
loop_
_entity_poly.entity_id
_entity_poly.type
_entity_poly.pdbx_seq_one_letter_code
_entity_poly.pdbx_strand_id
1 'polypeptide(L)'
;MAPSVNSYRNSKRFSTVSDISNSTLSTNSGERMQDIKQLTSGLARLESQRLQQQRYIPSTEKRDHLSKIALGAKLERALDRRMANQDAVLRPRTKIISEKVAA
;
A
#
# COMPACT_ATOMS: atom_id res chain seq x y z
N MET A 1 -3.26 39.18 25.98
CA MET A 1 -4.61 39.14 25.37
C MET A 1 -4.49 38.93 23.87
N ALA A 2 -4.99 37.82 23.37
CA ALA A 2 -5.37 37.64 21.96
C ALA A 2 -6.80 37.08 21.96
N PRO A 3 -7.72 37.60 21.12
CA PRO A 3 -9.13 37.27 21.23
C PRO A 3 -9.39 35.82 20.81
N SER A 4 -10.17 35.09 21.62
CA SER A 4 -10.71 33.79 21.26
C SER A 4 -11.54 33.93 19.99
N VAL A 5 -11.15 33.20 18.94
CA VAL A 5 -11.99 33.04 17.75
C VAL A 5 -13.28 32.35 18.16
N ASN A 6 -14.33 33.14 18.35
CA ASN A 6 -15.69 32.66 18.56
C ASN A 6 -16.07 31.80 17.35
N SER A 7 -15.89 30.50 17.50
CA SER A 7 -16.30 29.50 16.53
C SER A 7 -17.83 29.46 16.51
N TYR A 8 -18.45 30.24 15.62
CA TYR A 8 -19.85 30.08 15.21
C TYR A 8 -20.04 28.87 14.28
N ARG A 9 -19.40 27.74 14.61
CA ARG A 9 -19.73 26.48 13.96
C ARG A 9 -21.07 26.01 14.51
N ASN A 10 -22.14 26.36 13.80
CA ASN A 10 -23.42 25.65 13.82
C ASN A 10 -23.25 24.26 13.16
N SER A 11 -22.22 23.51 13.59
CA SER A 11 -22.07 22.13 13.21
C SER A 11 -22.83 21.32 14.25
N LYS A 12 -24.06 20.93 13.91
CA LYS A 12 -24.66 19.73 14.52
C LYS A 12 -23.79 18.55 14.11
N ARG A 13 -22.72 18.32 14.87
CA ARG A 13 -21.92 17.10 14.74
C ARG A 13 -22.80 15.98 15.26
N PHE A 14 -23.48 15.29 14.34
CA PHE A 14 -24.05 13.98 14.60
C PHE A 14 -22.88 12.99 14.74
N SER A 15 -22.12 13.12 15.83
CA SER A 15 -21.15 12.11 16.24
C SER A 15 -21.94 10.90 16.71
N THR A 16 -21.55 9.73 16.19
CA THR A 16 -22.15 8.41 16.42
C THR A 16 -23.63 8.37 16.11
N VAL A 17 -23.96 7.90 14.90
CA VAL A 17 -25.27 7.27 14.65
C VAL A 17 -25.34 6.06 15.58
N SER A 18 -25.80 6.31 16.80
CA SER A 18 -26.25 5.31 17.76
C SER A 18 -27.77 5.15 17.65
N ASP A 19 -28.35 5.48 16.50
CA ASP A 19 -29.67 4.99 16.15
C ASP A 19 -29.46 3.59 15.59
N ILE A 20 -29.21 2.64 16.50
CA ILE A 20 -29.81 1.31 16.32
C ILE A 20 -31.30 1.62 16.36
N SER A 21 -31.86 1.93 15.20
CA SER A 21 -33.29 1.85 15.02
C SER A 21 -33.62 0.40 15.36
N ASN A 22 -34.03 0.17 16.61
CA ASN A 22 -34.95 -0.91 16.94
C ASN A 22 -36.20 -0.59 16.12
N SER A 23 -36.16 -0.89 14.82
CA SER A 23 -37.37 -0.95 14.05
C SER A 23 -38.13 -2.12 14.66
N THR A 24 -39.02 -1.80 15.57
CA THR A 24 -40.25 -2.55 15.74
C THR A 24 -40.82 -2.79 14.35
N LEU A 25 -40.55 -3.95 13.75
CA LEU A 25 -41.09 -4.28 12.44
C LEU A 25 -41.17 -5.81 12.38
N SER A 26 -42.29 -6.34 12.86
CA SER A 26 -43.48 -6.58 12.04
C SER A 26 -43.23 -7.75 11.10
N THR A 27 -44.22 -8.63 11.07
CA THR A 27 -44.31 -9.98 10.53
C THR A 27 -44.19 -10.08 9.00
N ASN A 28 -43.40 -9.21 8.35
CA ASN A 28 -43.14 -9.25 6.92
C ASN A 28 -41.76 -9.86 6.63
N SER A 29 -41.59 -11.14 6.94
CA SER A 29 -40.42 -11.92 6.51
C SER A 29 -40.22 -11.85 4.99
N GLY A 30 -41.30 -11.71 4.21
CA GLY A 30 -41.28 -11.59 2.76
C GLY A 30 -40.58 -10.34 2.21
N GLU A 31 -40.79 -9.17 2.82
CA GLU A 31 -40.21 -7.89 2.36
C GLU A 31 -38.70 -7.84 2.58
N ARG A 32 -38.22 -8.25 3.77
CA ARG A 32 -36.77 -8.35 4.04
C ARG A 32 -36.07 -9.37 3.14
N MET A 33 -36.73 -10.49 2.83
CA MET A 33 -36.18 -11.45 1.86
C MET A 33 -36.15 -10.89 0.44
N GLN A 34 -37.07 -10.00 0.07
CA GLN A 34 -37.05 -9.29 -1.21
C GLN A 34 -35.88 -8.31 -1.29
N ASP A 35 -35.61 -7.55 -0.23
CA ASP A 35 -34.46 -6.64 -0.18
C ASP A 35 -33.13 -7.40 -0.31
N ILE A 36 -32.99 -8.50 0.43
CA ILE A 36 -31.81 -9.38 0.34
C ILE A 36 -31.66 -9.95 -1.08
N LYS A 37 -32.77 -10.34 -1.73
CA LYS A 37 -32.75 -10.81 -3.13
C LYS A 37 -32.36 -9.70 -4.11
N GLN A 38 -32.85 -8.48 -3.91
CA GLN A 38 -32.46 -7.34 -4.73
C GLN A 38 -30.97 -7.01 -4.57
N LEU A 39 -30.47 -6.97 -3.34
CA LEU A 39 -29.05 -6.74 -3.04
C LEU A 39 -28.16 -7.82 -3.64
N THR A 40 -28.51 -9.10 -3.48
CA THR A 40 -27.75 -10.21 -4.07
C THR A 40 -27.78 -10.17 -5.60
N SER A 41 -28.91 -9.80 -6.22
CA SER A 41 -29.01 -9.62 -7.67
C SER A 41 -28.18 -8.43 -8.18
N GLY A 42 -28.11 -7.33 -7.42
CA GLY A 42 -27.28 -6.18 -7.72
C GLY A 42 -25.79 -6.53 -7.66
N LEU A 43 -25.37 -7.23 -6.62
CA LEU A 43 -24.00 -7.72 -6.48
C LEU A 43 -23.61 -8.70 -7.59
N ALA A 44 -24.50 -9.62 -7.96
CA ALA A 44 -24.25 -10.55 -9.06
C ALA A 44 -24.05 -9.84 -10.42
N ARG A 45 -24.74 -8.71 -10.65
CA ARG A 45 -24.54 -7.88 -11.85
C ARG A 45 -23.24 -7.09 -11.83
N LEU A 46 -22.79 -6.69 -10.64
CA LEU A 46 -21.51 -6.00 -10.45
C LEU A 46 -20.31 -6.96 -10.53
N GLU A 47 -20.53 -8.26 -10.36
CA GLU A 47 -19.48 -9.27 -10.53
C GLU A 47 -19.10 -9.45 -12.00
N SER A 48 -17.95 -8.89 -12.40
CA SER A 48 -17.43 -9.08 -13.76
C SER A 48 -16.71 -10.42 -13.91
N GLN A 49 -17.43 -11.46 -14.30
CA GLN A 49 -16.90 -12.81 -14.54
C GLN A 49 -15.73 -12.83 -15.55
N ARG A 50 -15.78 -11.96 -16.57
CA ARG A 50 -14.68 -11.80 -17.55
C ARG A 50 -13.37 -11.34 -16.92
N LEU A 51 -13.43 -10.44 -15.92
CA LEU A 51 -12.22 -9.94 -15.26
C LEU A 51 -11.61 -11.00 -14.35
N GLN A 52 -12.42 -11.85 -13.73
CA GLN A 52 -11.92 -13.00 -12.96
C GLN A 52 -11.18 -13.97 -13.88
N GLN A 53 -11.70 -14.25 -15.08
CA GLN A 53 -11.04 -15.12 -16.06
C GLN A 53 -9.73 -14.54 -16.61
N GLN A 54 -9.61 -13.20 -16.66
CA GLN A 54 -8.37 -12.52 -17.08
C GLN A 54 -7.32 -12.45 -15.98
N ARG A 55 -7.71 -12.54 -14.71
CA ARG A 55 -6.78 -12.49 -13.58
C ARG A 55 -6.11 -13.84 -13.40
N TYR A 56 -4.87 -13.92 -13.84
CA TYR A 56 -4.02 -15.06 -13.50
C TYR A 56 -3.67 -15.03 -12.01
N ILE A 57 -4.13 -16.04 -11.27
CA ILE A 57 -3.70 -16.30 -9.90
C ILE A 57 -2.61 -17.37 -9.98
N PRO A 58 -1.34 -17.06 -9.67
CA PRO A 58 -0.28 -18.04 -9.69
C PRO A 58 -0.58 -19.22 -8.75
N SER A 59 -0.09 -20.41 -9.06
CA SER A 59 -0.02 -21.50 -8.07
C SER A 59 0.96 -21.13 -6.96
N THR A 60 0.90 -21.83 -5.82
CA THR A 60 1.87 -21.68 -4.72
C THR A 60 3.30 -21.90 -5.22
N GLU A 61 3.53 -23.00 -5.94
CA GLU A 61 4.81 -23.34 -6.56
C GLU A 61 5.36 -22.21 -7.45
N LYS A 62 4.52 -21.59 -8.28
CA LYS A 62 4.96 -20.48 -9.14
C LYS A 62 5.32 -19.23 -8.33
N ARG A 63 4.64 -18.96 -7.21
CA ARG A 63 5.02 -17.87 -6.31
C ARG A 63 6.39 -18.14 -5.68
N ASP A 64 6.63 -19.36 -5.21
CA ASP A 64 7.90 -19.74 -4.58
C ASP A 64 9.05 -19.68 -5.59
N HIS A 65 8.82 -20.12 -6.82
CA HIS A 65 9.79 -19.99 -7.91
C HIS A 65 10.13 -18.53 -8.21
N LEU A 66 9.12 -17.65 -8.32
CA LEU A 66 9.34 -16.20 -8.50
C LEU A 66 10.09 -15.58 -7.32
N SER A 67 9.79 -16.00 -6.10
CA SER A 67 10.50 -15.56 -4.89
C SER A 67 11.98 -15.96 -4.93
N LYS A 68 12.27 -17.20 -5.35
CA LYS A 68 13.65 -17.70 -5.52
C LYS A 68 14.44 -16.89 -6.55
N ILE A 69 13.84 -16.60 -7.72
CA ILE A 69 14.47 -15.75 -8.74
C ILE A 69 14.74 -14.35 -8.18
N ALA A 70 13.75 -13.75 -7.49
CA ALA A 70 13.89 -12.42 -6.93
C ALA A 70 15.00 -12.36 -5.86
N LEU A 71 15.15 -13.38 -5.02
CA LEU A 71 16.23 -13.49 -4.05
C LEU A 71 17.59 -13.63 -4.73
N GLY A 72 17.72 -14.50 -5.74
CA GLY A 72 18.95 -14.63 -6.53
C GLY A 72 19.36 -13.29 -7.15
N ALA A 73 18.44 -12.60 -7.83
CA ALA A 73 18.71 -11.30 -8.43
C ALA A 73 19.12 -10.22 -7.40
N LYS A 74 18.56 -10.26 -6.18
CA LYS A 74 18.97 -9.37 -5.09
C LYS A 74 20.39 -9.68 -4.60
N LEU A 75 20.74 -10.96 -4.49
CA LEU A 75 22.10 -11.38 -4.11
C LEU A 75 23.12 -10.96 -5.16
N GLU A 76 22.85 -11.19 -6.44
CA GLU A 76 23.75 -10.76 -7.52
C GLU A 76 23.95 -9.25 -7.51
N ARG A 77 22.87 -8.47 -7.41
CA ARG A 77 22.97 -7.01 -7.30
C ARG A 77 23.77 -6.55 -6.06
N ALA A 78 23.62 -7.26 -4.93
CA ALA A 78 24.36 -6.94 -3.72
C ALA A 78 25.86 -7.28 -3.87
N LEU A 79 26.17 -8.42 -4.51
CA LEU A 79 27.53 -8.80 -4.84
C LEU A 79 28.17 -7.81 -5.80
N ASP A 80 27.51 -7.45 -6.90
CA ASP A 80 28.00 -6.46 -7.86
C ASP A 80 28.42 -5.16 -7.16
N ARG A 81 27.59 -4.66 -6.24
CA ARG A 81 27.88 -3.46 -5.45
C ARG A 81 29.07 -3.63 -4.53
N ARG A 82 29.20 -4.81 -3.91
CA ARG A 82 30.31 -5.11 -3.01
C ARG A 82 31.61 -5.26 -3.79
N MET A 83 31.58 -5.96 -4.92
CA MET A 83 32.72 -6.25 -5.78
C MET A 83 33.16 -5.03 -6.61
N ALA A 84 32.29 -4.05 -6.81
CA ALA A 84 32.65 -2.79 -7.45
C ALA A 84 33.73 -2.05 -6.65
N ASN A 85 34.82 -1.70 -7.33
CA ASN A 85 35.97 -0.95 -6.78
C ASN A 85 36.72 -1.64 -5.62
N GLN A 86 36.61 -2.97 -5.48
CA GLN A 86 37.46 -3.71 -4.55
C GLN A 86 38.91 -3.77 -5.00
N ASP A 87 39.14 -3.79 -6.30
CA ASP A 87 40.48 -3.93 -6.86
C ASP A 87 41.33 -2.70 -6.53
N ALA A 88 42.54 -2.94 -6.06
CA ALA A 88 43.49 -1.89 -5.73
C ALA A 88 43.93 -1.16 -7.02
N VAL A 89 43.49 0.08 -7.20
CA VAL A 89 43.97 0.95 -8.27
C VAL A 89 45.16 1.75 -7.77
N LEU A 90 46.34 1.47 -8.32
CA LEU A 90 47.55 2.28 -8.08
C LEU A 90 47.33 3.68 -8.66
N ARG A 91 46.99 4.65 -7.80
CA ARG A 91 46.86 6.05 -8.18
C ARG A 91 48.21 6.75 -8.02
N PRO A 92 48.69 7.51 -9.03
CA PRO A 92 49.88 8.32 -8.88
C PRO A 92 49.65 9.35 -7.76
N ARG A 93 50.60 9.48 -6.84
CA ARG A 93 50.52 10.46 -5.74
C ARG A 93 50.44 11.86 -6.36
N THR A 94 49.33 12.56 -6.12
CA THR A 94 49.23 13.98 -6.46
C THR A 94 50.31 14.74 -5.72
N LYS A 95 51.09 15.54 -6.46
CA LYS A 95 52.28 16.26 -5.97
C LYS A 95 52.00 16.91 -4.62
N ILE A 96 52.78 16.52 -3.62
CA ILE A 96 52.81 17.15 -2.31
C ILE A 96 53.10 18.63 -2.55
N ILE A 97 52.19 19.50 -2.13
CA ILE A 97 52.33 20.95 -2.18
C ILE A 97 53.57 21.27 -1.34
N SER A 98 54.61 21.82 -1.97
CA SER A 98 55.85 22.22 -1.31
C SER A 98 55.52 23.26 -0.24
N GLU A 99 55.72 22.92 1.03
CA GLU A 99 55.69 23.91 2.11
C GLU A 99 56.84 24.90 1.89
N LYS A 100 56.43 26.15 1.66
CA LYS A 100 57.12 27.42 1.91
C LYS A 100 58.56 27.30 2.43
N VAL A 101 59.52 27.62 1.55
CA VAL A 101 60.86 28.08 1.92
C VAL A 101 60.69 29.28 2.86
N ALA A 102 61.11 29.14 4.11
CA ALA A 102 61.21 30.23 5.07
C ALA A 102 62.68 30.37 5.49
N ALA A 103 63.26 31.48 5.03
CA ALA A 103 64.44 32.23 5.50
C ALA A 103 65.69 31.45 5.93
#